data_AF-A0A832RPR3-F1
#
_entry.id   AF-A0A832RPR3-F1
#
_cell.length_a   1.000
_cell.length_b   1.000
_cell.length_c   1.000
_cell.angle_alpha   90.00
_cell.angle_beta   90.00
_cell.angle_gamma   90.00
#
_symmetry.space_group_name_H-M   'P 1'
#
loop_
_entity.id
_entity.type
_entity.pdbx_description
1 polymer ?
#
loop_
_entity_poly.entity_id
_entity_poly.type
_entity_poly.pdbx_seq_one_letter_code
_entity_poly.pdbx_strand_id
1 'polypeptide(L)' 'MVEVGQMAPEFELVDTDLKMRKLSEFKGKKVILSFFVAASSPVCTNEMCTFRDRWTEISELG' A
#
# COMPACT_ATOMS: atom_id res chain seq x y z
N MET A 1 7.57 16.41 1.06
CA MET A 1 7.47 15.82 -0.29
C MET A 1 8.27 14.54 -0.28
N VAL A 2 7.79 13.48 -0.94
CA VAL A 2 8.52 12.22 -1.09
C VAL A 2 9.13 12.22 -2.49
N GLU A 3 10.42 11.95 -2.59
CA GLU A 3 11.14 11.93 -3.87
C GLU A 3 11.59 10.51 -4.24
N VAL A 4 11.67 10.25 -5.55
CA VAL A 4 12.13 8.94 -6.05
C VAL A 4 13.59 8.72 -5.64
N GLY A 5 13.88 7.54 -5.09
CA GLY A 5 15.21 7.18 -4.58
C GLY A 5 15.43 7.55 -3.11
N GLN A 6 14.53 8.32 -2.49
CA GLN A 6 14.58 8.56 -1.06
C GLN A 6 14.13 7.30 -0.30
N MET A 7 14.81 6.99 0.81
CA MET A 7 14.35 5.94 1.72
C MET A 7 12.99 6.35 2.30
N ALA A 8 12.01 5.45 2.19
CA ALA A 8 10.67 5.69 2.74
C ALA A 8 10.76 5.98 4.26
N PRO A 9 10.05 7.01 4.76
CA PRO A 9 10.09 7.36 6.17
C PRO A 9 9.48 6.25 7.02
N GLU A 10 9.95 6.11 8.25
CA GLU A 10 9.34 5.18 9.19
C GLU A 10 7.96 5.72 9.61
N PHE A 11 6.95 4.86 9.54
CA PHE A 11 5.62 5.13 10.02
C PHE A 11 5.02 3.89 10.67
N GLU A 12 4.05 4.13 11.54
CA GLU A 12 3.23 3.11 12.17
C GLU A 12 1.77 3.46 11.95
N LEU A 13 1.01 2.50 11.44
CA LEU A 13 -0.41 2.66 11.14
C LEU A 13 -1.18 1.45 11.63
N VAL A 14 -2.44 1.66 11.97
CA VAL A 14 -3.37 0.60 12.30
C VAL A 14 -3.86 -0.06 11.01
N ASP A 15 -3.72 -1.38 10.93
CA ASP A 15 -4.20 -2.20 9.81
C ASP A 15 -5.70 -2.53 9.93
N THR A 16 -6.28 -3.20 8.93
CA THR A 16 -7.69 -3.60 8.90
C THR A 16 -8.10 -4.51 10.07
N ASP A 17 -7.14 -5.24 10.64
CA ASP A 17 -7.32 -6.08 11.83
C ASP A 17 -7.15 -5.31 13.16
N LEU A 18 -7.11 -3.98 13.13
CA LEU A 18 -6.84 -3.10 14.29
C LEU A 18 -5.48 -3.36 14.96
N LYS A 19 -4.53 -3.93 14.23
CA LYS A 19 -3.16 -4.15 14.70
C LYS A 19 -2.26 -3.00 14.26
N MET A 20 -1.42 -2.53 15.17
CA MET A 20 -0.34 -1.59 14.82
C MET A 20 0.69 -2.32 13.96
N ARG A 21 0.99 -1.75 12.79
CA ARG A 21 1.98 -2.25 11.83
C ARG A 21 3.00 -1.17 11.56
N LYS A 22 4.28 -1.54 11.60
CA LYS A 22 5.39 -0.65 11.26
C LYS A 22 5.90 -0.94 9.86
N LEU A 23 6.29 0.09 9.11
CA LEU A 23 6.91 -0.09 7.79
C LEU A 23 8.15 -1.02 7.86
N SER A 24 8.89 -0.95 8.96
CA SER A 24 10.09 -1.77 9.20
C SER A 24 9.82 -3.28 9.23
N GLU A 25 8.59 -3.73 9.51
CA GLU A 25 8.18 -5.14 9.48
C GLU A 25 8.21 -5.73 8.07
N PHE A 26 8.12 -4.89 7.05
CA PHE A 26 8.06 -5.29 5.65
C PHE A 26 9.42 -5.16 4.92
N LYS A 27 10.51 -4.88 5.66
CA LYS A 27 11.87 -4.84 5.11
C LYS A 27 12.23 -6.16 4.41
N GLY A 28 12.92 -6.05 3.28
CA GLY A 28 13.34 -7.20 2.47
C GLY A 28 12.29 -7.70 1.49
N LYS A 29 11.09 -7.11 1.46
CA LYS A 29 10.06 -7.35 0.44
C LYS A 29 9.87 -6.08 -0.40
N LYS A 30 9.39 -6.25 -1.64
CA LYS A 30 8.83 -5.12 -2.41
C LYS A 30 7.49 -4.76 -1.79
N VAL A 31 7.35 -3.50 -1.38
CA VAL A 31 6.15 -2.99 -0.70
C VAL A 31 5.54 -1.88 -1.56
N ILE A 32 4.25 -1.98 -1.82
CA ILE A 32 3.48 -0.94 -2.50
C ILE A 32 2.56 -0.30 -1.46
N LEU A 33 2.68 1.02 -1.28
CA LEU A 33 1.86 1.78 -0.36
C LEU A 33 0.90 2.65 -1.17
N SER A 34 -0.39 2.33 -1.11
CA SER A 34 -1.44 3.06 -1.83
C SER A 34 -2.19 3.98 -0.87
N PHE A 35 -2.26 5.27 -1.20
CA PHE A 35 -2.99 6.27 -0.43
C PHE A 35 -4.30 6.60 -1.16
N PHE A 36 -5.43 6.49 -0.48
CA PHE A 36 -6.73 6.88 -1.02
C PHE A 36 -7.43 7.85 -0.03
N VAL A 37 -8.10 8.86 -0.59
CA VAL A 37 -8.62 10.00 0.19
C VAL A 37 -9.90 9.65 0.95
N ALA A 38 -10.72 8.76 0.41
CA ALA A 38 -11.98 8.35 1.03
C ALA A 38 -12.26 6.86 0.78
N ALA A 39 -12.36 6.08 1.86
CA ALA A 39 -12.93 4.74 1.78
C ALA A 39 -14.37 4.84 1.27
N SER A 40 -14.78 3.90 0.40
CA SER A 40 -16.17 3.78 -0.10
C SER A 40 -16.66 4.86 -1.07
N SER A 41 -15.77 5.64 -1.70
CA SER A 41 -16.16 6.45 -2.87
C SER A 41 -16.23 5.56 -4.13
N PRO A 42 -17.14 5.82 -5.09
CA PRO A 42 -17.27 4.98 -6.29
C PRO A 42 -15.98 4.93 -7.14
N VAL A 43 -15.15 5.98 -7.06
CA VAL A 43 -13.84 6.01 -7.71
C VAL A 43 -12.85 5.11 -6.98
N CYS A 44 -12.77 5.20 -5.65
CA CYS A 44 -11.86 4.36 -4.86
C CYS A 44 -12.22 2.86 -4.93
N THR A 45 -13.50 2.52 -5.06
CA THR A 45 -13.93 1.12 -5.27
C THR A 45 -13.39 0.58 -6.60
N ASN A 46 -13.47 1.35 -7.69
CA ASN A 46 -12.93 0.93 -8.98
C ASN A 46 -11.40 0.83 -9.00
N GLU A 47 -10.71 1.75 -8.34
CA GLU A 47 -9.25 1.72 -8.23
C GLU A 47 -8.77 0.52 -7.42
N MET A 48 -9.39 0.25 -6.26
CA MET A 48 -9.05 -0.92 -5.43
C MET A 48 -9.44 -2.24 -6.09
N CYS A 49 -10.56 -2.30 -6.82
CA CYS A 49 -10.91 -3.49 -7.63
C CYS A 49 -9.89 -3.75 -8.72
N THR A 50 -9.47 -2.71 -9.47
CA THR A 50 -8.43 -2.85 -10.49
C THR A 50 -7.11 -3.32 -9.88
N PHE A 51 -6.72 -2.74 -8.75
CA PHE A 51 -5.50 -3.12 -8.04
C PHE A 51 -5.55 -4.57 -7.56
N ARG A 52 -6.69 -5.02 -7.03
CA ARG A 52 -6.94 -6.43 -6.68
C ARG A 52 -6.83 -7.34 -7.90
N ASP A 53 -7.48 -6.99 -9.00
CA ASP A 53 -7.56 -7.85 -10.19
C ASP A 53 -6.18 -7.99 -10.86
N ARG A 54 -5.32 -6.98 -10.76
CA ARG A 54 -3.94 -7.03 -11.27
C ARG A 54 -2.90 -7.41 -10.22
N TRP A 55 -3.32 -7.79 -9.01
CA TRP A 55 -2.40 -8.10 -7.92
C TRP A 55 -1.46 -9.26 -8.27
N THR A 56 -1.96 -10.28 -8.98
CA THR A 56 -1.15 -11.40 -9.46
C THR A 56 -0.01 -10.90 -10.36
N GLU A 57 -0.31 -10.10 -11.40
CA GLU A 57 0.69 -9.53 -12.31
C GLU A 57 1.70 -8.66 -11.54
N ILE A 58 1.23 -7.83 -10.59
CA ILE A 58 2.08 -6.97 -9.76
C ILE A 58 2.99 -7.79 -8.86
N SER A 59 2.50 -8.91 -8.31
CA SER A 59 3.27 -9.79 -7.44
C SER A 59 4.36 -10.56 -8.19
N GLU A 60 4.17 -10.85 -9.48
CA GLU A 60 5.13 -11.53 -10.34
C GLU A 60 6.25 -10.62 -10.87
N LEU A 61 6.04 -9.30 -10.86
CA LEU A 61 7.12 -8.31 -11.07
C LEU A 61 8.08 -8.23 -9.86
N GLY A 62 7.82 -9.05 -8.84
CA GLY A 62 8.45 -9.13 -7.53
C GLY A 62 9.69 -10.01 -7.49
#